data_AF-A0A4P5VYA7-F1
#
_entry.id   AF-A0A4P5VYA7-F1
#
_cell.length_a   1.000
_cell.length_b   1.000
_cell.length_c   1.000
_cell.angle_alpha   90.00
_cell.angle_beta   90.00
_cell.angle_gamma   90.00
#
_symmetry.space_group_name_H-M   'P 1'
#
loop_
_entity.id
_entity.type
_entity.pdbx_description
1 polymer ?
#
loop_
_entity_poly.entity_id
_entity_poly.type
_entity_poly.pdbx_seq_one_letter_code
_entity_poly.pdbx_strand_id
1 'polypeptide(L)'
;MAHVIEFQGRLARSDGKDVAAGNFDLRFRLHLAREGVAHVWEERHAGVRVATGGSYAVLLGSEEDLDAAHFVDPRWLGVYLDREGALAEVGERVPMTGATVRLGEQVRAINARLDATDAMQGSVEGGGPGHDAVDASARKRVLKLHRRLRRIEQGGGVVSTLDARLRDVEQRLTRLDDGEAGRVLRLEDELEDIVGQDGDIIDILERIEAIEKGHGGPMRLVKGTAEVEARVASVEEQNLLLQRQLEVYRKALELITARLAQPAAVAPAPEVLPGPLTVQKGGLHVAGGGLVVHDIEGRVAGASKREGPLLVNSRSGGDLIVGNKESGSVVAMATVRAGRVAGVSRTLAVRVGGEGLAPGDVVCLEPGKKQPTARACPAGGIPLGVVVERAAVELGEGAVVVAIAGIVKVRVTGAVPAGAVLEAGEGGSARPGEGPSVGRALAAAGPDSGSVEILLHAR
;
A
#
# COMPACT_ATOMS: atom_id res chain seq x y z
N MET A 1 -11.08 -3.18 27.88
CA MET A 1 -10.80 -4.31 26.95
C MET A 1 -9.45 -4.04 26.32
N ALA A 2 -8.53 -5.00 26.32
CA ALA A 2 -7.23 -4.85 25.66
C ALA A 2 -7.38 -4.65 24.14
N HIS A 3 -6.42 -4.00 23.47
CA HIS A 3 -6.36 -4.03 22.00
C HIS A 3 -5.64 -5.29 21.57
N VAL A 4 -6.29 -6.07 20.70
CA VAL A 4 -5.74 -7.32 20.21
C VAL A 4 -5.33 -7.16 18.74
N ILE A 5 -4.13 -7.61 18.41
CA ILE A 5 -3.60 -7.64 17.03
C ILE A 5 -3.38 -9.09 16.64
N GLU A 6 -4.03 -9.54 15.56
CA GLU A 6 -3.69 -10.82 14.96
C GLU A 6 -2.31 -10.73 14.30
N PHE A 7 -1.40 -11.59 14.75
CA PHE A 7 -0.04 -11.67 14.25
C PHE A 7 0.25 -13.08 13.76
N GLN A 8 0.65 -13.17 12.49
CA GLN A 8 1.05 -14.42 11.86
C GLN A 8 2.52 -14.35 11.47
N GLY A 9 3.26 -15.40 11.78
CA GLY A 9 4.70 -15.46 11.57
C GLY A 9 5.18 -16.84 11.15
N ARG A 10 6.49 -16.95 10.88
CA ARG A 10 7.18 -18.19 10.59
C ARG A 10 8.40 -18.32 11.49
N LEU A 11 8.53 -19.43 12.20
CA LEU A 11 9.72 -19.74 12.99
C LEU A 11 10.74 -20.46 12.10
N ALA A 12 11.90 -19.84 11.95
CA ALA A 12 13.06 -20.43 11.30
C ALA A 12 14.22 -20.55 12.31
N ARG A 13 14.95 -21.66 12.25
CA ARG A 13 16.17 -21.87 13.01
C ARG A 13 17.28 -20.96 12.47
N SER A 14 18.38 -20.85 13.22
CA SER A 14 19.57 -20.10 12.80
C SER A 14 20.23 -20.62 11.52
N ASP A 15 19.96 -21.88 11.12
CA ASP A 15 20.40 -22.47 9.85
C ASP A 15 19.44 -22.18 8.68
N GLY A 16 18.40 -21.35 8.90
CA GLY A 16 17.40 -20.98 7.91
C GLY A 16 16.32 -22.04 7.66
N LYS A 17 16.39 -23.21 8.29
CA LYS A 17 15.35 -24.24 8.16
C LYS A 17 14.18 -23.94 9.08
N ASP A 18 12.98 -24.32 8.63
CA ASP A 18 11.79 -24.18 9.45
C ASP A 18 11.87 -25.01 10.72
N VAL A 19 11.28 -24.47 11.78
CA VAL A 19 11.01 -25.24 12.99
C VAL A 19 9.96 -26.33 12.68
N ALA A 20 10.18 -27.54 13.19
CA ALA A 20 9.25 -28.65 13.02
C ALA A 20 7.88 -28.31 13.64
N ALA A 21 6.81 -28.90 13.10
CA ALA A 21 5.47 -28.73 13.64
C ALA A 21 5.41 -29.22 15.10
N GLY A 22 4.71 -28.47 15.95
CA GLY A 22 4.65 -28.74 17.38
C GLY A 22 4.02 -27.58 18.16
N ASN A 23 3.93 -27.72 19.48
CA ASN A 23 3.51 -26.63 20.36
C ASN A 23 4.74 -26.00 21.00
N PHE A 24 4.82 -24.68 20.97
CA PHE A 24 5.96 -23.92 21.47
C PHE A 24 5.50 -22.79 22.38
N ASP A 25 6.25 -22.54 23.44
CA ASP A 25 6.10 -21.32 24.23
C ASP A 25 6.82 -20.19 23.51
N LEU A 26 6.06 -19.18 23.11
CA LEU A 26 6.56 -18.01 22.41
C LEU A 26 6.46 -16.78 23.29
N ARG A 27 7.48 -15.94 23.22
CA ARG A 27 7.53 -14.65 23.89
C ARG A 27 7.76 -13.55 22.87
N PHE A 28 6.93 -12.52 22.93
CA PHE A 28 6.94 -11.40 22.01
C PHE A 28 7.43 -10.17 22.75
N ARG A 29 8.29 -9.38 22.13
CA ARG A 29 8.82 -8.13 22.71
C ARG A 29 8.78 -7.00 21.71
N LEU A 30 8.31 -5.82 22.13
CA LEU A 30 8.40 -4.61 21.32
C LEU A 30 9.64 -3.80 21.70
N HIS A 31 10.60 -3.78 20.79
CA HIS A 31 11.87 -3.09 20.96
C HIS A 31 11.82 -1.65 20.45
N LEU A 32 12.63 -0.80 21.08
CA LEU A 32 12.82 0.61 20.67
C LEU A 32 13.62 0.73 19.36
N ALA A 33 14.44 -0.28 19.03
CA ALA A 33 15.29 -0.30 17.85
C ALA A 33 15.38 -1.71 17.24
N ARG A 34 15.83 -1.78 15.98
CA ARG A 34 16.00 -3.05 15.24
C ARG A 34 16.99 -3.99 15.89
N GLU A 35 18.07 -3.44 16.44
CA GLU A 35 19.08 -4.16 17.23
C GLU A 35 19.04 -3.64 18.68
N GLY A 36 19.38 -4.49 19.67
CA GLY A 36 19.47 -4.11 21.09
C GLY A 36 18.47 -4.82 22.01
N VAL A 37 18.67 -4.74 23.32
CA VAL A 37 17.90 -5.52 24.31
C VAL A 37 16.74 -4.75 24.96
N ALA A 38 16.74 -3.42 24.86
CA ALA A 38 15.69 -2.59 25.43
C ALA A 38 14.35 -2.82 24.71
N HIS A 39 13.30 -3.09 25.49
CA HIS A 39 11.93 -3.25 25.04
C HIS A 39 10.99 -2.46 25.94
N VAL A 40 9.85 -2.06 25.39
CA VAL A 40 8.81 -1.29 26.11
C VAL A 40 7.61 -2.15 26.48
N TRP A 41 7.51 -3.35 25.92
CA TRP A 41 6.41 -4.27 26.13
C TRP A 41 6.86 -5.71 25.87
N GLU A 42 6.31 -6.65 26.62
CA GLU A 42 6.57 -8.10 26.54
C GLU A 42 5.28 -8.87 26.79
N GLU A 43 5.04 -9.94 26.03
CA GLU A 43 3.91 -10.86 26.21
C GLU A 43 4.37 -12.30 26.01
N ARG A 44 3.84 -13.24 26.79
CA ARG A 44 4.13 -14.68 26.69
C ARG A 44 2.87 -15.45 26.32
N HIS A 45 2.96 -16.27 25.27
CA HIS A 45 1.94 -17.26 24.92
C HIS A 45 2.49 -18.67 25.10
N ALA A 46 1.81 -19.47 25.92
CA ALA A 46 2.17 -20.87 26.12
C ALA A 46 1.51 -21.77 25.06
N GLY A 47 2.20 -22.83 24.65
CA GLY A 47 1.64 -23.88 23.80
C GLY A 47 1.14 -23.43 22.42
N VAL A 48 1.75 -22.40 21.82
CA VAL A 48 1.40 -21.92 20.48
C VAL A 48 1.63 -23.02 19.46
N ARG A 49 0.57 -23.38 18.73
CA ARG A 49 0.63 -24.42 17.69
C ARG A 49 1.34 -23.89 16.46
N VAL A 50 2.49 -24.48 16.15
CA VAL A 50 3.28 -24.23 14.95
C VAL A 50 2.99 -25.34 13.95
N ALA A 51 2.53 -24.97 12.75
CA ALA A 51 2.19 -25.90 11.68
C ALA A 51 3.44 -26.35 10.90
N THR A 52 3.27 -27.31 10.00
CA THR A 52 4.31 -27.73 9.06
C THR A 52 4.79 -26.54 8.24
N GLY A 53 6.11 -26.34 8.18
CA GLY A 53 6.71 -25.16 7.57
C GLY A 53 6.94 -23.99 8.53
N GLY A 54 6.74 -24.20 9.84
CA GLY A 54 7.10 -23.24 10.88
C GLY A 54 6.09 -22.10 11.08
N SER A 55 4.92 -22.13 10.43
CA SER A 55 3.93 -21.06 10.54
C SER A 55 3.15 -21.11 11.85
N TYR A 56 2.83 -19.93 12.39
CA TYR A 56 2.01 -19.79 13.60
C TYR A 56 1.14 -18.53 13.51
N ALA A 57 0.10 -18.49 14.35
CA ALA A 57 -0.77 -17.34 14.52
C ALA A 57 -1.03 -17.11 16.02
N VAL A 58 -0.94 -15.85 16.46
CA VAL A 58 -1.21 -15.42 17.83
C VAL A 58 -2.02 -14.13 17.82
N LEU A 59 -2.62 -13.81 18.96
CA LEU A 59 -3.36 -12.59 19.21
C LEU A 59 -2.56 -11.75 20.21
N LEU A 60 -1.72 -10.84 19.72
CA LEU A 60 -0.92 -9.95 20.58
C LEU A 60 -1.83 -9.00 21.33
N GLY A 61 -1.54 -8.75 22.60
CA GLY A 61 -2.36 -7.94 23.50
C GLY A 61 -3.45 -8.73 24.22
N SER A 62 -3.46 -10.06 24.15
CA SER A 62 -4.49 -10.88 24.82
C SER A 62 -4.14 -11.25 26.26
N GLU A 63 -2.86 -11.41 26.55
CA GLU A 63 -2.33 -11.74 27.88
C GLU A 63 -1.79 -10.48 28.59
N GLU A 64 -1.13 -9.58 27.85
CA GLU A 64 -0.59 -8.32 28.37
C GLU A 64 -1.11 -7.13 27.55
N ASP A 65 -1.70 -6.13 28.21
CA ASP A 65 -2.36 -5.01 27.54
C ASP A 65 -1.40 -4.27 26.58
N LEU A 66 -1.76 -4.26 25.29
CA LEU A 66 -1.00 -3.57 24.25
C LEU A 66 -1.73 -2.29 23.79
N ASP A 67 -1.38 -1.16 24.39
CA ASP A 67 -1.99 0.15 24.07
C ASP A 67 -1.21 0.99 23.03
N ALA A 68 -1.76 2.14 22.65
CA ALA A 68 -1.11 3.06 21.72
C ALA A 68 0.15 3.75 22.29
N ALA A 69 0.29 3.84 23.61
CA ALA A 69 1.45 4.47 24.24
C ALA A 69 2.73 3.65 24.00
N HIS A 70 2.63 2.34 23.79
CA HIS A 70 3.75 1.51 23.35
C HIS A 70 4.30 1.92 21.97
N PHE A 71 3.50 2.58 21.14
CA PHE A 71 3.82 2.94 19.78
C PHE A 71 4.00 4.45 19.57
N VAL A 72 4.64 5.20 20.47
CA VAL A 72 4.94 6.63 20.21
C VAL A 72 5.73 6.80 18.90
N ASP A 73 6.74 5.96 18.68
CA ASP A 73 7.49 5.82 17.43
C ASP A 73 7.33 4.40 16.86
N PRO A 74 7.78 4.12 15.61
CA PRO A 74 7.86 2.77 15.11
C PRO A 74 8.65 1.87 16.07
N ARG A 75 8.09 0.70 16.39
CA ARG A 75 8.70 -0.31 17.25
C ARG A 75 9.09 -1.53 16.44
N TRP A 76 9.91 -2.39 17.01
CA TRP A 76 10.40 -3.60 16.37
C TRP A 76 9.97 -4.81 17.18
N LEU A 77 9.06 -5.62 16.63
CA LEU A 77 8.58 -6.84 17.27
C LEU A 77 9.61 -7.96 17.09
N GLY A 78 10.21 -8.38 18.20
CA GLY A 78 11.04 -9.59 18.29
C GLY A 78 10.21 -10.77 18.79
N VAL A 79 10.53 -11.95 18.28
CA VAL A 79 9.89 -13.22 18.66
C VAL A 79 10.94 -14.11 19.27
N TYR A 80 10.66 -14.66 20.44
CA TYR A 80 11.59 -15.47 21.21
C TYR A 80 10.97 -16.84 21.49
N LEU A 81 11.74 -17.90 21.30
CA LEU A 81 11.41 -19.22 21.80
C LEU A 81 11.81 -19.29 23.28
N ASP A 82 10.84 -19.60 24.14
CA ASP A 82 11.07 -19.84 25.56
C ASP A 82 11.33 -21.33 25.78
N ARG A 83 12.58 -21.72 26.02
CA ARG A 83 12.98 -23.11 26.27
C ARG A 83 13.68 -23.18 27.61
N GLU A 84 13.03 -23.81 28.59
CA GLU A 84 13.63 -24.09 29.90
C GLU A 84 14.25 -22.85 30.59
N GLY A 85 13.65 -21.67 30.36
CA GLY A 85 14.13 -20.40 30.92
C GLY A 85 15.21 -19.69 30.09
N ALA A 86 15.67 -20.28 28.99
CA ALA A 86 16.49 -19.60 27.99
C ALA A 86 15.62 -18.99 26.89
N LEU A 87 15.83 -17.69 26.63
CA LEU A 87 15.18 -16.97 25.54
C LEU A 87 16.10 -16.87 24.34
N ALA A 88 15.72 -17.53 23.25
CA ALA A 88 16.41 -17.43 21.98
C ALA A 88 15.56 -16.60 21.00
N GLU A 89 16.09 -15.48 20.52
CA GLU A 89 15.43 -14.68 19.48
C GLU A 89 15.39 -15.46 18.16
N VAL A 90 14.25 -15.44 17.49
CA VAL A 90 13.97 -16.23 16.28
C VAL A 90 13.60 -15.30 15.13
N GLY A 91 14.42 -15.31 14.09
CA GLY A 91 14.21 -14.48 12.90
C GLY A 91 14.57 -13.00 13.10
N GLU A 92 14.29 -12.21 12.08
CA GLU A 92 14.46 -10.75 12.15
C GLU A 92 13.27 -10.07 12.81
N ARG A 93 13.53 -8.98 13.55
CA ARG A 93 12.47 -8.16 14.13
C ARG A 93 11.61 -7.52 13.04
N VAL A 94 10.31 -7.51 13.26
CA VAL A 94 9.33 -6.93 12.33
C VAL A 94 8.97 -5.51 12.75
N PRO A 95 9.09 -4.50 11.87
CA PRO A 95 8.68 -3.15 12.22
C PRO A 95 7.16 -3.05 12.38
N MET A 96 6.71 -2.43 13.47
CA MET A 96 5.32 -2.20 13.81
C MET A 96 5.08 -0.71 14.09
N THR A 97 4.10 -0.13 13.41
CA THR A 97 3.76 1.29 13.55
C THR A 97 2.66 1.58 14.58
N GLY A 98 1.97 0.54 15.07
CA GLY A 98 0.85 0.68 16.00
C GLY A 98 -0.42 1.30 15.38
N ALA A 99 -0.48 1.49 14.06
CA ALA A 99 -1.60 2.16 13.40
C ALA A 99 -2.96 1.51 13.74
N THR A 100 -3.03 0.18 13.74
CA THR A 100 -4.25 -0.58 14.08
C THR A 100 -4.68 -0.37 15.53
N VAL A 101 -3.74 -0.33 16.48
CA VAL A 101 -4.02 -0.09 17.91
C VAL A 101 -4.57 1.32 18.11
N ARG A 102 -3.88 2.32 17.57
CA ARG A 102 -4.32 3.73 17.63
C ARG A 102 -5.71 3.92 17.01
N LEU A 103 -5.97 3.28 15.87
CA LEU A 103 -7.29 3.34 15.23
C LEU A 103 -8.35 2.69 16.12
N GLY A 104 -8.05 1.54 16.71
CA GLY A 104 -8.94 0.87 17.66
C GLY A 104 -9.28 1.77 18.85
N GLU A 105 -8.31 2.46 19.44
CA GLU A 105 -8.54 3.39 20.55
C GLU A 105 -9.42 4.57 20.13
N GLN A 106 -9.18 5.14 18.96
CA GLN A 106 -9.99 6.22 18.41
C GLN A 106 -11.45 5.78 18.20
N VAL A 107 -11.67 4.58 17.66
CA VAL A 107 -13.03 4.02 17.47
C VAL A 107 -13.71 3.84 18.82
N ARG A 108 -13.03 3.30 19.83
CA ARG A 108 -13.60 3.16 21.18
C ARG A 108 -13.93 4.50 21.82
N ALA A 109 -13.04 5.48 21.70
CA ALA A 109 -13.28 6.82 22.20
C ALA A 109 -14.49 7.48 21.50
N ILE A 110 -14.71 7.19 20.21
CA ILE A 110 -15.90 7.63 19.49
C ILE A 110 -17.15 6.91 20.01
N ASN A 111 -17.11 5.60 20.17
CA ASN A 111 -18.25 4.82 20.66
C ASN A 111 -18.65 5.23 22.09
N ALA A 112 -17.70 5.37 23.01
CA ALA A 112 -17.98 5.86 24.36
C ALA A 112 -18.63 7.25 24.37
N ARG A 113 -18.29 8.12 23.41
CA ARG A 113 -18.94 9.43 23.24
C ARG A 113 -20.34 9.31 22.66
N LEU A 114 -20.61 8.33 21.81
CA LEU A 114 -21.95 8.04 21.29
C LEU A 114 -22.82 7.50 22.42
N ASP A 115 -22.35 6.48 23.16
CA ASP A 115 -23.07 5.91 24.30
C ASP A 115 -23.40 6.96 25.36
N ALA A 116 -22.45 7.87 25.67
CA ALA A 116 -22.71 8.98 26.57
C ALA A 116 -23.74 9.98 26.02
N THR A 117 -23.82 10.16 24.70
CA THR A 117 -24.82 11.01 24.06
C THR A 117 -26.21 10.35 24.12
N ASP A 118 -26.28 9.04 23.90
CA ASP A 118 -27.53 8.28 23.95
C ASP A 118 -28.07 8.22 25.39
N ALA A 119 -27.19 8.03 26.38
CA ALA A 119 -27.56 8.11 27.80
C ALA A 119 -28.09 9.49 28.20
N MET A 120 -27.51 10.57 27.65
CA MET A 120 -28.04 11.92 27.83
C MET A 120 -29.40 12.11 27.18
N GLN A 121 -29.68 11.50 26.02
CA GLN A 121 -30.99 11.57 25.38
C GLN A 121 -32.06 10.78 26.14
N GLY A 122 -31.72 9.58 26.63
CA GLY A 122 -32.65 8.77 27.42
C GLY A 122 -33.05 9.41 28.75
N SER A 123 -32.19 10.24 29.35
CA SER A 123 -32.52 10.99 30.58
C SER A 123 -33.44 12.19 30.35
N VAL A 124 -33.68 12.61 29.10
CA VAL A 124 -34.36 13.87 28.76
C VAL A 124 -35.83 13.64 28.33
N GLU A 125 -36.27 12.38 28.23
CA GLU A 125 -37.68 12.02 27.97
C GLU A 125 -38.68 12.47 29.07
N GLY A 126 -38.20 13.11 30.15
CA GLY A 126 -39.01 13.86 31.12
C GLY A 126 -39.48 15.24 30.61
N GLY A 127 -40.17 15.29 29.47
CA GLY A 127 -41.19 16.28 29.07
C GLY A 127 -41.06 17.78 29.44
N GLY A 128 -39.86 18.37 29.50
CA GLY A 128 -39.69 19.80 29.79
C GLY A 128 -39.55 20.65 28.51
N PRO A 129 -40.06 21.90 28.46
CA PRO A 129 -39.98 22.81 27.29
C PRO A 129 -38.55 23.25 26.87
N GLY A 130 -37.50 22.69 27.48
CA GLY A 130 -36.10 22.83 27.03
C GLY A 130 -35.63 21.75 26.05
N HIS A 131 -36.49 20.76 25.73
CA HIS A 131 -36.14 19.59 24.93
C HIS A 131 -35.72 19.93 23.49
N ASP A 132 -36.41 20.87 22.84
CA ASP A 132 -36.18 21.21 21.43
C ASP A 132 -34.79 21.78 21.18
N ALA A 133 -34.26 22.57 22.13
CA ALA A 133 -32.93 23.18 22.02
C ALA A 133 -31.81 22.14 22.20
N VAL A 134 -31.99 21.19 23.13
CA VAL A 134 -31.02 20.12 23.40
C VAL A 134 -31.01 19.12 22.24
N ASP A 135 -32.18 18.75 21.72
CA ASP A 135 -32.30 17.86 20.56
C ASP A 135 -31.71 18.46 19.28
N ALA A 136 -31.93 19.76 19.03
CA ALA A 136 -31.32 20.45 17.91
C ALA A 136 -29.77 20.44 18.01
N SER A 137 -29.23 20.62 19.21
CA SER A 137 -27.79 20.59 19.47
C SER A 137 -27.19 19.17 19.33
N ALA A 138 -27.87 18.14 19.84
CA ALA A 138 -27.47 16.75 19.69
C ALA A 138 -27.46 16.30 18.22
N ARG A 139 -28.55 16.58 17.48
CA ARG A 139 -28.65 16.29 16.03
C ARG A 139 -27.54 16.97 15.23
N LYS A 140 -27.22 18.23 15.55
CA LYS A 140 -26.13 18.97 14.90
C LYS A 140 -24.76 18.34 15.17
N ARG A 141 -24.50 17.83 16.39
CA ARG A 141 -23.26 17.13 16.74
C ARG A 141 -23.15 15.77 16.03
N VAL A 142 -24.21 14.98 15.98
CA VAL A 142 -24.27 13.69 15.26
C VAL A 142 -24.03 13.88 13.75
N LEU A 143 -24.69 14.86 13.13
CA LEU A 143 -24.46 15.21 11.72
C LEU A 143 -23.01 15.64 11.46
N LYS A 144 -22.40 16.40 12.38
CA LYS A 144 -20.99 16.82 12.26
C LYS A 144 -20.04 15.62 12.35
N LEU A 145 -20.31 14.65 13.24
CA LEU A 145 -19.53 13.42 13.37
C LEU A 145 -19.68 12.53 12.11
N HIS A 146 -20.90 12.30 11.63
CA HIS A 146 -21.15 11.56 10.37
C HIS A 146 -20.41 12.18 9.18
N ARG A 147 -20.39 13.52 9.06
CA ARG A 147 -19.61 14.22 8.01
C ARG A 147 -18.09 14.10 8.19
N ARG A 148 -17.59 13.88 9.40
CA ARG A 148 -16.15 13.61 9.63
C ARG A 148 -15.82 12.17 9.31
N LEU A 149 -16.65 11.22 9.74
CA LEU A 149 -16.49 9.80 9.44
C LEU A 149 -16.51 9.54 7.94
N ARG A 150 -17.54 10.04 7.23
CA ARG A 150 -17.64 9.95 5.77
C ARG A 150 -16.45 10.58 5.05
N ARG A 151 -15.89 11.67 5.59
CA ARG A 151 -14.66 12.26 5.04
C ARG A 151 -13.46 11.32 5.21
N ILE A 152 -13.27 10.74 6.39
CA ILE A 152 -12.19 9.78 6.66
C ILE A 152 -12.34 8.54 5.75
N GLU A 153 -13.55 7.97 5.65
CA GLU A 153 -13.86 6.82 4.80
C GLU A 153 -13.63 7.10 3.31
N GLN A 154 -13.90 8.33 2.85
CA GLN A 154 -13.64 8.76 1.48
C GLN A 154 -12.18 9.22 1.26
N GLY A 155 -11.27 8.98 2.20
CA GLY A 155 -9.87 9.41 2.13
C GLY A 155 -9.65 10.92 2.28
N GLY A 156 -10.71 11.69 2.57
CA GLY A 156 -10.68 13.12 2.78
C GLY A 156 -10.23 13.51 4.19
N GLY A 157 -9.13 14.25 4.30
CA GLY A 157 -8.59 14.78 5.55
C GLY A 157 -7.06 14.72 5.60
N VAL A 158 -6.53 14.20 6.71
CA VAL A 158 -5.08 14.02 6.92
C VAL A 158 -4.47 13.13 5.83
N VAL A 159 -5.22 12.13 5.35
CA VAL A 159 -4.80 11.24 4.25
C VAL A 159 -4.73 12.00 2.93
N SER A 160 -5.74 12.79 2.55
CA SER A 160 -5.67 13.61 1.33
C SER A 160 -4.58 14.69 1.37
N THR A 161 -4.25 15.22 2.55
CA THR A 161 -3.14 16.18 2.71
C THR A 161 -1.77 15.49 2.65
N LEU A 162 -1.66 14.27 3.17
CA LEU A 162 -0.49 13.42 2.98
C LEU A 162 -0.32 13.02 1.52
N ASP A 163 -1.38 12.62 0.82
CA ASP A 163 -1.36 12.30 -0.62
C ASP A 163 -0.99 13.52 -1.47
N ALA A 164 -1.49 14.71 -1.12
CA ALA A 164 -1.11 15.94 -1.80
C ALA A 164 0.38 16.26 -1.60
N ARG A 165 0.89 16.08 -0.38
CA ARG A 165 2.33 16.21 -0.09
C ARG A 165 3.16 15.14 -0.78
N LEU A 166 2.68 13.91 -0.87
CA LEU A 166 3.37 12.82 -1.56
C LEU A 166 3.46 13.13 -3.05
N ARG A 167 2.37 13.59 -3.67
CA ARG A 167 2.36 14.04 -5.06
C ARG A 167 3.26 15.25 -5.30
N ASP A 168 3.33 16.20 -4.37
CA ASP A 168 4.25 17.35 -4.47
C ASP A 168 5.71 16.88 -4.39
N VAL A 169 6.04 15.95 -3.48
CA VAL A 169 7.38 15.36 -3.37
C VAL A 169 7.72 14.54 -4.62
N GLU A 170 6.80 13.74 -5.14
CA GLU A 170 6.96 12.99 -6.39
C GLU A 170 7.19 13.95 -7.56
N GLN A 171 6.40 15.02 -7.70
CA GLN A 171 6.62 16.03 -8.74
C GLN A 171 7.97 16.72 -8.62
N ARG A 172 8.43 17.00 -7.39
CA ARG A 172 9.76 17.57 -7.15
C ARG A 172 10.87 16.59 -7.51
N LEU A 173 10.68 15.29 -7.22
CA LEU A 173 11.61 14.24 -7.61
C LEU A 173 11.64 14.02 -9.12
N THR A 174 10.49 13.99 -9.80
CA THR A 174 10.41 13.89 -11.27
C THR A 174 11.05 15.10 -11.94
N ARG A 175 10.86 16.32 -11.40
CA ARG A 175 11.57 17.53 -11.89
C ARG A 175 13.07 17.50 -11.64
N LEU A 176 13.54 16.77 -10.63
CA LEU A 176 14.96 16.56 -10.39
C LEU A 176 15.53 15.55 -11.41
N ASP A 177 14.81 14.46 -11.67
CA ASP A 177 15.22 13.39 -12.58
C ASP A 177 15.19 13.83 -14.06
N ASP A 178 14.23 14.67 -14.46
CA ASP A 178 14.10 15.16 -15.85
C ASP A 178 15.04 16.34 -16.18
N GLY A 179 15.90 16.78 -15.23
CA GLY A 179 16.61 18.06 -15.31
C GLY A 179 18.13 18.06 -15.12
N GLU A 180 18.77 16.92 -14.84
CA GLU A 180 20.22 16.90 -14.52
C GLU A 180 21.16 17.17 -15.70
N ALA A 181 20.65 17.34 -16.92
CA ALA A 181 21.46 17.80 -18.05
C ALA A 181 21.54 19.33 -18.20
N GLY A 182 20.81 20.14 -17.42
CA GLY A 182 20.68 21.59 -17.69
C GLY A 182 20.75 22.54 -16.50
N ARG A 183 20.70 22.06 -15.26
CA ARG A 183 20.67 22.95 -14.08
C ARG A 183 22.05 23.45 -13.66
N VAL A 184 23.10 22.65 -13.88
CA VAL A 184 24.49 23.07 -13.64
C VAL A 184 24.94 24.04 -14.73
N LEU A 185 24.65 23.73 -16.00
CA LEU A 185 24.97 24.61 -17.13
C LEU A 185 24.28 25.98 -17.05
N ARG A 186 23.00 26.06 -16.64
CA ARG A 186 22.36 27.38 -16.44
C ARG A 186 22.94 28.18 -15.29
N LEU A 187 23.37 27.52 -14.22
CA LEU A 187 24.02 28.22 -13.10
C LEU A 187 25.45 28.64 -13.48
N GLU A 188 26.13 27.91 -14.36
CA GLU A 188 27.40 28.33 -14.97
C GLU A 188 27.20 29.54 -15.89
N ASP A 189 26.22 29.49 -16.81
CA ASP A 189 25.90 30.60 -17.73
C ASP A 189 25.43 31.86 -16.96
N GLU A 190 24.58 31.70 -15.93
CA GLU A 190 24.12 32.83 -15.11
C GLU A 190 25.24 33.38 -14.20
N LEU A 191 26.24 32.58 -13.82
CA LEU A 191 27.41 33.07 -13.09
C LEU A 191 28.43 33.72 -14.04
N GLU A 192 28.53 33.28 -15.29
CA GLU A 192 29.37 33.90 -16.32
C GLU A 192 28.83 35.29 -16.71
N ASP A 193 27.51 35.48 -16.77
CA ASP A 193 26.88 36.80 -17.03
C ASP A 193 27.03 37.79 -15.86
N ILE A 194 27.17 37.31 -14.63
CA ILE A 194 27.41 38.17 -13.45
C ILE A 194 28.90 38.60 -13.39
N VAL A 195 29.79 37.89 -14.07
CA VAL A 195 31.21 38.22 -14.18
C VAL A 195 31.48 38.72 -15.60
N GLY A 196 31.02 39.94 -15.89
CA GLY A 196 31.44 40.65 -17.11
C GLY A 196 32.96 40.72 -17.22
N GLN A 197 33.48 40.81 -18.45
CA GLN A 197 34.89 40.65 -18.80
C GLN A 197 35.86 41.62 -18.07
N ASP A 198 35.35 42.67 -17.43
CA ASP A 198 36.11 43.64 -16.63
C ASP A 198 35.71 43.74 -15.14
N GLY A 199 34.84 42.85 -14.62
CA GLY A 199 34.63 42.70 -13.18
C GLY A 199 34.02 43.92 -12.44
N ASP A 200 33.01 44.58 -13.00
CA ASP A 200 32.34 45.71 -12.36
C ASP A 200 31.26 45.28 -11.34
N ILE A 201 31.68 45.13 -10.07
CA ILE A 201 30.82 45.03 -8.87
C ILE A 201 30.15 46.38 -8.54
N ILE A 202 30.47 47.45 -9.29
CA ILE A 202 30.09 48.84 -9.00
C ILE A 202 28.58 49.10 -9.16
N ASP A 203 27.88 48.37 -10.05
CA ASP A 203 26.47 48.60 -10.34
C ASP A 203 25.50 48.15 -9.21
N ILE A 204 25.89 47.21 -8.36
CA ILE A 204 25.00 46.73 -7.28
C ILE A 204 24.93 47.75 -6.14
N LEU A 205 26.04 48.43 -5.84
CA LEU A 205 26.07 49.43 -4.77
C LEU A 205 25.34 50.71 -5.16
N GLU A 206 25.49 51.19 -6.40
CA GLU A 206 24.72 52.35 -6.90
C GLU A 206 23.21 52.06 -6.93
N ARG A 207 22.83 50.83 -7.29
CA ARG A 207 21.43 50.42 -7.35
C ARG A 207 20.80 50.25 -5.96
N ILE A 208 21.58 49.88 -4.95
CA ILE A 208 21.14 49.88 -3.53
C ILE A 208 20.98 51.33 -3.04
N GLU A 209 21.94 52.21 -3.34
CA GLU A 209 21.89 53.62 -2.91
C GLU A 209 20.72 54.39 -3.55
N ALA A 210 20.36 54.07 -4.79
CA ALA A 210 19.21 54.65 -5.49
C ALA A 210 17.87 54.21 -4.88
N ILE A 211 17.78 52.96 -4.38
CA ILE A 211 16.58 52.44 -3.70
C ILE A 211 16.39 53.12 -2.33
N GLU A 212 17.49 53.38 -1.62
CA GLU A 212 17.48 54.07 -0.32
C GLU A 212 17.15 55.56 -0.45
N LYS A 213 17.63 56.26 -1.48
CA LYS A 213 17.32 57.69 -1.71
C LYS A 213 15.91 57.95 -2.27
N GLY A 214 15.26 56.96 -2.87
CA GLY A 214 13.94 57.11 -3.51
C GLY A 214 12.73 57.01 -2.56
N HIS A 215 12.89 56.47 -1.36
CA HIS A 215 11.77 56.22 -0.43
C HIS A 215 11.77 57.24 0.72
N GLY A 216 11.26 58.44 0.43
CA GLY A 216 11.06 59.49 1.41
C GLY A 216 10.12 59.08 2.54
N GLY A 217 10.62 59.15 3.78
CA GLY A 217 9.83 59.35 4.99
C GLY A 217 9.71 58.13 5.91
N PRO A 218 9.89 58.31 7.24
CA PRO A 218 9.78 57.23 8.21
C PRO A 218 8.34 56.70 8.25
N MET A 219 8.13 55.54 7.64
CA MET A 219 6.89 54.79 7.75
C MET A 219 6.56 54.55 9.23
N ARG A 220 5.30 54.82 9.58
CA ARG A 220 4.61 54.30 10.76
C ARG A 220 4.75 52.76 10.83
N LEU A 221 5.84 52.27 11.43
CA LEU A 221 6.10 50.84 11.67
C LEU A 221 6.23 50.50 13.16
N VAL A 222 5.86 51.42 14.06
CA VAL A 222 6.01 51.22 15.52
C VAL A 222 4.87 50.37 16.13
N LYS A 223 3.94 49.82 15.34
CA LYS A 223 2.96 48.83 15.82
C LYS A 223 3.24 47.39 15.38
N GLY A 224 4.29 47.16 14.58
CA GLY A 224 4.68 45.82 14.13
C GLY A 224 5.91 45.24 14.84
N THR A 225 6.66 46.03 15.61
CA THR A 225 7.94 45.61 16.19
C THR A 225 7.78 44.45 17.18
N ALA A 226 6.79 44.49 18.05
CA ALA A 226 6.55 43.40 19.01
C ALA A 226 6.12 42.08 18.34
N GLU A 227 5.32 42.14 17.26
CA GLU A 227 4.92 40.93 16.52
C GLU A 227 6.07 40.38 15.68
N VAL A 228 6.90 41.26 15.12
CA VAL A 228 8.12 40.85 14.40
C VAL A 228 9.14 40.26 15.36
N GLU A 229 9.37 40.86 16.53
CA GLU A 229 10.25 40.31 17.57
C GLU A 229 9.77 38.94 18.06
N ALA A 230 8.46 38.76 18.27
CA ALA A 230 7.90 37.45 18.63
C ALA A 230 8.09 36.40 17.51
N ARG A 231 7.95 36.79 16.24
CA ARG A 231 8.19 35.90 15.10
C ARG A 231 9.68 35.57 14.93
N VAL A 232 10.57 36.54 15.16
CA VAL A 232 12.02 36.33 15.14
C VAL A 232 12.42 35.35 16.23
N ALA A 233 11.96 35.55 17.47
CA ALA A 233 12.21 34.62 18.58
C ALA A 233 11.70 33.19 18.28
N SER A 234 10.52 33.07 17.67
CA SER A 234 9.98 31.75 17.27
C SER A 234 10.82 31.08 16.17
N VAL A 235 11.32 31.85 15.20
CA VAL A 235 12.19 31.33 14.13
C VAL A 235 13.56 30.94 14.68
N GLU A 236 14.11 31.68 15.63
CA GLU A 236 15.36 31.34 16.32
C GLU A 236 15.22 30.03 17.11
N GLU A 237 14.10 29.82 17.81
CA GLU A 237 13.81 28.57 18.50
C GLU A 237 13.69 27.37 17.53
N GLN A 238 13.02 27.58 16.39
CA GLN A 238 12.92 26.56 15.33
C GLN A 238 14.28 26.25 14.70
N ASN A 239 15.13 27.25 14.47
CA ASN A 239 16.48 27.06 13.97
C ASN A 239 17.35 26.27 14.97
N LEU A 240 17.24 26.56 16.27
CA LEU A 240 17.95 25.80 17.29
C LEU A 240 17.51 24.33 17.33
N LEU A 241 16.22 24.06 17.18
CA LEU A 241 15.68 22.69 17.09
C LEU A 241 16.23 21.94 15.86
N LEU A 242 16.23 22.60 14.69
CA LEU A 242 16.77 22.03 13.45
C LEU A 242 18.27 21.75 13.54
N GLN A 243 19.05 22.65 14.15
CA GLN A 243 20.48 22.43 14.39
C GLN A 243 20.73 21.20 15.27
N ARG A 244 19.95 21.01 16.34
CA ARG A 244 20.04 19.81 17.19
C ARG A 244 19.70 18.53 16.42
N GLN A 245 18.68 18.57 15.55
CA GLN A 245 18.33 17.41 14.71
C GLN A 245 19.43 17.07 13.70
N LEU A 246 20.02 18.08 13.05
CA LEU A 246 21.14 17.89 12.13
C LEU A 246 22.37 17.27 12.83
N GLU A 247 22.64 17.65 14.09
CA GLU A 247 23.73 17.05 14.86
C GLU A 247 23.48 15.56 15.15
N VAL A 248 22.24 15.17 15.46
CA VAL A 248 21.86 13.76 15.64
C VAL A 248 22.06 12.97 14.34
N TYR A 249 21.62 13.52 13.20
CA TYR A 249 21.80 12.87 11.90
C TYR A 249 23.27 12.74 11.51
N ARG A 250 24.09 13.75 11.80
CA ARG A 250 25.53 13.72 11.54
C ARG A 250 26.22 12.60 12.32
N LYS A 251 25.90 12.44 13.62
CA LYS A 251 26.43 11.34 14.45
C LYS A 251 25.97 9.96 13.96
N ALA A 252 24.73 9.83 13.49
CA ALA A 252 24.23 8.59 12.92
C ALA A 252 24.96 8.22 11.61
N LEU A 253 25.22 9.20 10.74
CA LEU A 253 26.02 9.02 9.53
C LEU A 253 27.45 8.58 9.84
N GLU A 254 28.11 9.24 10.80
CA GLU A 254 29.46 8.86 11.24
C GLU A 254 29.52 7.39 11.71
N LEU A 255 28.52 6.91 12.46
CA LEU A 255 28.42 5.51 12.88
C LEU A 255 28.24 4.53 11.71
N ILE A 256 27.39 4.89 10.73
CA ILE A 256 27.16 4.06 9.55
C ILE A 256 28.44 3.99 8.70
N THR A 257 29.10 5.12 8.46
CA THR A 257 30.36 5.18 7.71
C THR A 257 31.45 4.38 8.41
N ALA A 258 31.56 4.48 9.75
CA ALA A 258 32.51 3.68 10.52
C ALA A 258 32.23 2.17 10.41
N ARG A 259 30.95 1.75 10.38
CA ARG A 259 30.56 0.34 10.22
C ARG A 259 30.85 -0.18 8.80
N LEU A 260 30.67 0.65 7.79
CA LEU A 260 30.97 0.32 6.39
C LEU A 260 32.47 0.28 6.09
N ALA A 261 33.29 1.04 6.83
CA ALA A 261 34.74 1.03 6.70
C ALA A 261 35.41 -0.19 7.34
N GLN A 262 34.67 -1.01 8.10
CA GLN A 262 35.20 -2.27 8.63
C GLN A 262 35.28 -3.32 7.50
N PRO A 263 36.46 -3.88 7.21
CA PRO A 263 36.59 -4.90 6.17
C PRO A 263 35.76 -6.12 6.54
N ALA A 264 34.84 -6.51 5.67
CA ALA A 264 33.99 -7.68 5.86
C ALA A 264 34.88 -8.92 6.02
N ALA A 265 34.76 -9.59 7.16
CA ALA A 265 35.40 -10.88 7.38
C ALA A 265 34.88 -11.87 6.33
N VAL A 266 35.78 -12.35 5.47
CA VAL A 266 35.46 -13.31 4.40
C VAL A 266 35.04 -14.63 5.03
N ALA A 267 33.74 -14.95 4.96
CA ALA A 267 33.23 -16.27 5.32
C ALA A 267 33.41 -17.24 4.14
N PRO A 268 33.75 -18.52 4.39
CA PRO A 268 33.95 -19.51 3.35
C PRO A 268 32.64 -19.85 2.61
N ALA A 269 32.77 -20.11 1.31
CA ALA A 269 31.66 -20.31 0.37
C ALA A 269 30.87 -21.62 0.65
N PRO A 270 29.52 -21.59 0.63
CA PRO A 270 28.73 -22.80 0.75
C PRO A 270 28.42 -23.44 -0.62
N GLU A 271 28.41 -24.76 -0.56
CA GLU A 271 28.17 -25.78 -1.59
C GLU A 271 26.69 -25.83 -2.01
N VAL A 272 26.43 -26.06 -3.31
CA VAL A 272 25.10 -26.01 -3.93
C VAL A 272 24.51 -27.41 -4.12
N LEU A 273 23.30 -27.68 -3.60
CA LEU A 273 22.44 -28.82 -3.97
C LEU A 273 20.93 -28.45 -3.91
N PRO A 274 20.04 -29.16 -4.65
CA PRO A 274 18.78 -28.62 -5.16
C PRO A 274 17.55 -28.93 -4.28
N GLY A 275 16.59 -27.97 -4.21
CA GLY A 275 15.34 -28.08 -3.46
C GLY A 275 14.37 -26.90 -3.72
N PRO A 276 13.07 -27.03 -3.38
CA PRO A 276 11.94 -26.52 -4.16
C PRO A 276 11.60 -25.03 -4.00
N LEU A 277 10.82 -24.52 -4.97
CA LEU A 277 10.27 -23.17 -5.11
C LEU A 277 9.81 -22.54 -3.78
N THR A 278 10.43 -21.42 -3.40
CA THR A 278 10.00 -20.59 -2.27
C THR A 278 9.74 -19.16 -2.71
N VAL A 279 8.56 -18.63 -2.39
CA VAL A 279 8.21 -17.21 -2.59
C VAL A 279 8.68 -16.40 -1.38
N GLN A 280 9.55 -15.41 -1.60
CA GLN A 280 9.94 -14.41 -0.60
C GLN A 280 9.60 -12.99 -1.07
N LYS A 281 9.40 -12.06 -0.12
CA LYS A 281 9.04 -10.66 -0.37
C LYS A 281 10.16 -9.94 -1.15
N GLY A 282 9.90 -9.63 -2.42
CA GLY A 282 10.74 -8.72 -3.23
C GLY A 282 10.90 -9.11 -4.70
N GLY A 283 10.60 -10.35 -5.07
CA GLY A 283 10.70 -10.82 -6.46
C GLY A 283 10.64 -12.34 -6.55
N LEU A 284 10.23 -12.86 -7.71
CA LEU A 284 10.23 -14.29 -7.99
C LEU A 284 11.68 -14.74 -8.26
N HIS A 285 12.27 -15.47 -7.33
CA HIS A 285 13.58 -16.09 -7.51
C HIS A 285 13.40 -17.58 -7.83
N VAL A 286 13.89 -18.03 -9.00
CA VAL A 286 13.91 -19.44 -9.39
C VAL A 286 15.30 -19.99 -9.07
N ALA A 287 15.44 -20.67 -7.94
CA ALA A 287 16.67 -21.35 -7.56
C ALA A 287 16.64 -22.78 -8.11
N GLY A 288 17.23 -22.97 -9.29
CA GLY A 288 17.45 -24.29 -9.89
C GLY A 288 16.28 -24.79 -10.73
N GLY A 289 16.55 -24.98 -12.03
CA GLY A 289 15.56 -25.32 -13.04
C GLY A 289 15.15 -24.07 -13.81
N GLY A 290 15.99 -23.64 -14.75
CA GLY A 290 15.79 -22.44 -15.54
C GLY A 290 14.36 -22.29 -16.06
N LEU A 291 13.79 -21.11 -15.89
CA LEU A 291 12.50 -20.74 -16.49
C LEU A 291 12.67 -20.76 -18.01
N VAL A 292 12.18 -21.81 -18.68
CA VAL A 292 12.18 -21.84 -20.15
C VAL A 292 11.00 -21.01 -20.63
N VAL A 293 11.28 -19.72 -20.89
CA VAL A 293 10.33 -18.84 -21.60
C VAL A 293 10.31 -19.30 -23.05
N HIS A 294 9.28 -20.05 -23.43
CA HIS A 294 9.16 -20.58 -24.79
C HIS A 294 8.62 -19.55 -25.79
N ASP A 295 7.97 -18.49 -25.34
CA ASP A 295 7.47 -17.42 -26.21
C ASP A 295 7.23 -16.12 -25.44
N ILE A 296 7.50 -14.99 -26.08
CA ILE A 296 7.11 -13.64 -25.66
C ILE A 296 6.48 -13.01 -26.89
N GLU A 297 5.17 -12.78 -26.89
CA GLU A 297 4.47 -12.14 -28.01
C GLU A 297 5.19 -10.82 -28.37
N GLY A 298 5.83 -10.78 -29.56
CA GLY A 298 6.48 -9.61 -30.12
C GLY A 298 7.99 -9.72 -30.41
N ARG A 299 8.73 -10.70 -29.85
CA ARG A 299 10.12 -11.00 -30.25
C ARG A 299 10.48 -12.46 -29.99
N VAL A 300 11.07 -13.13 -30.98
CA VAL A 300 11.66 -14.46 -30.84
C VAL A 300 12.83 -14.38 -29.85
N ALA A 301 12.59 -14.74 -28.60
CA ALA A 301 13.66 -14.95 -27.63
C ALA A 301 14.30 -16.31 -27.93
N GLY A 302 15.52 -16.29 -28.47
CA GLY A 302 16.31 -17.50 -28.64
C GLY A 302 16.44 -18.24 -27.32
N ALA A 303 16.15 -19.54 -27.34
CA ALA A 303 16.20 -20.43 -26.19
C ALA A 303 17.60 -20.46 -25.58
N SER A 304 17.84 -19.58 -24.61
CA SER A 304 18.99 -19.65 -23.72
C SER A 304 18.44 -19.78 -22.31
N LYS A 305 18.82 -20.88 -21.63
CA LYS A 305 18.58 -21.03 -20.18
C LYS A 305 19.27 -19.86 -19.48
N ARG A 306 18.49 -18.86 -19.08
CA ARG A 306 18.98 -17.79 -18.21
C ARG A 306 18.51 -18.11 -16.80
N GLU A 307 19.46 -18.45 -15.95
CA GLU A 307 19.26 -18.43 -14.50
C GLU A 307 19.40 -16.97 -14.03
N GLY A 308 18.33 -16.40 -13.50
CA GLY A 308 18.29 -15.01 -13.06
C GLY A 308 16.86 -14.50 -12.87
N PRO A 309 16.67 -13.37 -12.17
CA PRO A 309 15.36 -12.76 -11.99
C PRO A 309 14.77 -12.35 -13.34
N LEU A 310 13.51 -12.71 -13.60
CA LEU A 310 12.78 -12.25 -14.79
C LEU A 310 12.45 -10.76 -14.59
N LEU A 311 13.25 -9.89 -15.19
CA LEU A 311 13.03 -8.44 -15.19
C LEU A 311 11.99 -8.09 -16.27
N VAL A 312 10.73 -8.01 -15.87
CA VAL A 312 9.66 -7.47 -16.72
C VAL A 312 9.68 -5.94 -16.61
N ASN A 313 10.35 -5.29 -17.57
CA ASN A 313 10.42 -3.83 -17.63
C ASN A 313 9.27 -3.28 -18.49
N SER A 314 8.07 -3.17 -17.92
CA SER A 314 6.96 -2.47 -18.56
C SER A 314 6.79 -1.07 -17.94
N ARG A 315 7.32 -0.05 -18.64
CA ARG A 315 7.00 1.36 -18.32
C ARG A 315 5.48 1.63 -18.37
N SER A 316 4.73 0.81 -19.09
CA SER A 316 3.28 0.89 -19.28
C SER A 316 2.44 0.03 -18.32
N GLY A 317 3.06 -0.72 -17.40
CA GLY A 317 2.36 -1.81 -16.69
C GLY A 317 2.23 -3.04 -17.58
N GLY A 318 2.46 -4.22 -17.01
CA GLY A 318 2.35 -5.49 -17.72
C GLY A 318 1.85 -6.56 -16.77
N ASP A 319 0.98 -7.43 -17.25
CA ASP A 319 0.48 -8.55 -16.48
C ASP A 319 1.45 -9.73 -16.63
N LEU A 320 1.92 -10.23 -15.49
CA LEU A 320 2.71 -11.46 -15.43
C LEU A 320 1.76 -12.62 -15.14
N ILE A 321 1.69 -13.56 -16.09
CA ILE A 321 0.90 -14.78 -15.97
C ILE A 321 1.87 -15.94 -15.88
N VAL A 322 1.81 -16.67 -14.78
CA VAL A 322 2.61 -17.89 -14.59
C VAL A 322 1.66 -19.07 -14.66
N GLY A 323 1.80 -19.90 -15.70
CA GLY A 323 0.99 -21.11 -15.89
C GLY A 323 1.83 -22.31 -16.28
N ASN A 324 1.26 -23.49 -16.13
CA ASN A 324 1.83 -24.75 -16.58
C ASN A 324 1.24 -25.11 -17.96
N LYS A 325 2.12 -25.22 -18.96
CA LYS A 325 1.75 -25.50 -20.37
C LYS A 325 1.12 -26.89 -20.56
N GLU A 326 1.54 -27.88 -19.78
CA GLU A 326 1.08 -29.27 -19.93
C GLU A 326 -0.32 -29.47 -19.35
N SER A 327 -0.64 -28.78 -18.26
CA SER A 327 -1.96 -28.82 -17.63
C SER A 327 -2.93 -27.75 -18.12
N GLY A 328 -2.43 -26.75 -18.86
CA GLY A 328 -3.20 -25.56 -19.25
C GLY A 328 -3.64 -24.70 -18.07
N SER A 329 -3.09 -24.93 -16.87
CA SER A 329 -3.53 -24.26 -15.65
C SER A 329 -2.66 -23.06 -15.30
N VAL A 330 -3.28 -21.93 -14.95
CA VAL A 330 -2.57 -20.75 -14.46
C VAL A 330 -2.39 -20.84 -12.94
N VAL A 331 -1.15 -20.64 -12.48
CA VAL A 331 -0.74 -20.77 -11.08
C VAL A 331 -0.78 -19.41 -10.35
N ALA A 332 -0.40 -18.33 -11.04
CA ALA A 332 -0.40 -16.99 -10.44
C ALA A 332 -0.55 -15.89 -11.49
N MET A 333 -1.18 -14.79 -11.06
CA MET A 333 -1.26 -13.53 -11.79
C MET A 333 -0.76 -12.40 -10.90
N ALA A 334 0.09 -11.56 -11.47
CA ALA A 334 0.61 -10.38 -10.82
C ALA A 334 0.66 -9.23 -11.81
N THR A 335 0.04 -8.11 -11.48
CA THR A 335 0.25 -6.87 -12.23
C THR A 335 1.58 -6.27 -11.79
N VAL A 336 2.50 -6.11 -12.73
CA VAL A 336 3.82 -5.52 -12.49
C VAL A 336 3.79 -4.06 -12.96
N ARG A 337 4.09 -3.13 -12.06
CA ARG A 337 4.20 -1.70 -12.37
C ARG A 337 5.47 -1.15 -11.75
N ALA A 338 6.28 -0.45 -12.55
CA ALA A 338 7.56 0.11 -12.13
C ALA A 338 8.49 -0.93 -11.44
N GLY A 339 8.55 -2.16 -11.99
CA GLY A 339 9.40 -3.22 -11.47
C GLY A 339 8.94 -3.84 -10.13
N ARG A 340 7.74 -3.51 -9.65
CA ARG A 340 7.15 -4.09 -8.43
C ARG A 340 5.84 -4.81 -8.75
N VAL A 341 5.62 -5.94 -8.07
CA VAL A 341 4.32 -6.64 -8.08
C VAL A 341 3.34 -5.80 -7.26
N ALA A 342 2.38 -5.17 -7.92
CA ALA A 342 1.40 -4.26 -7.31
C ALA A 342 0.26 -4.99 -6.59
N GLY A 343 0.07 -6.29 -6.86
CA GLY A 343 -0.89 -7.13 -6.16
C GLY A 343 -0.91 -8.55 -6.72
N VAL A 344 -1.18 -9.52 -5.84
CA VAL A 344 -1.55 -10.89 -6.21
C VAL A 344 -3.04 -11.02 -5.89
N SER A 345 -3.89 -10.56 -6.81
CA SER A 345 -5.33 -10.77 -6.69
C SER A 345 -5.78 -11.73 -7.77
N ARG A 346 -6.59 -12.72 -7.39
CA ARG A 346 -7.24 -13.61 -8.36
C ARG A 346 -8.36 -12.88 -9.10
N THR A 347 -8.96 -11.85 -8.50
CA THR A 347 -10.09 -11.12 -9.07
C THR A 347 -10.30 -9.76 -8.38
N LEU A 348 -10.33 -8.65 -9.13
CA LEU A 348 -10.85 -7.36 -8.62
C LEU A 348 -12.35 -7.31 -8.95
N ALA A 349 -13.22 -7.05 -7.98
CA ALA A 349 -14.66 -7.05 -8.21
C ALA A 349 -15.37 -5.79 -7.68
N VAL A 350 -16.43 -5.37 -8.37
CA VAL A 350 -17.28 -4.23 -8.02
C VAL A 350 -18.71 -4.70 -7.84
N ARG A 351 -19.41 -4.12 -6.85
CA ARG A 351 -20.82 -4.39 -6.60
C ARG A 351 -21.69 -3.44 -7.40
N VAL A 352 -22.63 -3.97 -8.17
CA VAL A 352 -23.56 -3.17 -8.99
C VAL A 352 -24.97 -3.72 -8.85
N GLY A 353 -25.98 -2.85 -8.81
CA GLY A 353 -27.38 -3.27 -8.81
C GLY A 353 -27.73 -3.91 -10.15
N GLY A 354 -28.37 -5.07 -10.15
CA GLY A 354 -28.79 -5.77 -11.36
C GLY A 354 -29.72 -6.94 -11.02
N GLU A 355 -30.78 -7.12 -11.81
CA GLU A 355 -31.70 -8.25 -11.72
C GLU A 355 -31.47 -9.21 -12.89
N GLY A 356 -31.58 -10.51 -12.64
CA GLY A 356 -31.53 -11.53 -13.69
C GLY A 356 -30.14 -11.83 -14.26
N LEU A 357 -29.05 -11.43 -13.59
CA LEU A 357 -27.68 -11.76 -13.98
C LEU A 357 -27.23 -13.08 -13.35
N ALA A 358 -26.68 -13.97 -14.16
CA ALA A 358 -26.11 -15.23 -13.72
C ALA A 358 -24.57 -15.18 -13.66
N PRO A 359 -23.92 -16.01 -12.82
CA PRO A 359 -22.48 -16.20 -12.86
C PRO A 359 -21.98 -16.56 -14.26
N GLY A 360 -20.89 -15.90 -14.67
CA GLY A 360 -20.32 -16.03 -16.01
C GLY A 360 -20.89 -15.03 -17.03
N ASP A 361 -21.87 -14.21 -16.66
CA ASP A 361 -22.41 -13.19 -17.57
C ASP A 361 -21.45 -12.01 -17.74
N VAL A 362 -21.19 -11.65 -18.98
CA VAL A 362 -20.52 -10.39 -19.36
C VAL A 362 -21.50 -9.25 -19.12
N VAL A 363 -21.07 -8.25 -18.36
CA VAL A 363 -21.93 -7.11 -17.98
C VAL A 363 -21.43 -5.79 -18.51
N CYS A 364 -22.37 -4.89 -18.73
CA CYS A 364 -22.14 -3.50 -19.10
C CYS A 364 -22.82 -2.57 -18.08
N LEU A 365 -22.22 -1.40 -17.86
CA LEU A 365 -22.84 -0.38 -17.01
C LEU A 365 -23.92 0.36 -17.77
N GLU A 366 -25.10 0.46 -17.16
CA GLU A 366 -26.15 1.34 -17.59
C GLU A 366 -26.22 2.56 -16.66
N PRO A 367 -26.23 3.79 -17.19
CA PRO A 367 -26.39 4.98 -16.37
C PRO A 367 -27.79 5.00 -15.73
N GLY A 368 -27.86 4.77 -14.42
CA GLY A 368 -29.10 4.89 -13.65
C GLY A 368 -29.27 6.28 -13.02
N LYS A 369 -30.52 6.65 -12.68
CA LYS A 369 -30.86 7.97 -12.11
C LYS A 369 -30.25 8.26 -10.73
N LYS A 370 -29.89 7.23 -9.96
CA LYS A 370 -29.31 7.36 -8.60
C LYS A 370 -27.99 6.63 -8.44
N GLN A 371 -27.86 5.45 -9.04
CA GLN A 371 -26.65 4.63 -9.07
C GLN A 371 -26.58 3.89 -10.41
N PRO A 372 -25.39 3.64 -10.96
CA PRO A 372 -25.24 2.82 -12.15
C PRO A 372 -25.69 1.38 -11.85
N THR A 373 -26.35 0.75 -12.83
CA THR A 373 -26.82 -0.64 -12.75
C THR A 373 -26.07 -1.50 -13.75
N ALA A 374 -25.79 -2.74 -13.38
CA ALA A 374 -25.21 -3.72 -14.28
C ALA A 374 -26.34 -4.43 -15.01
N ARG A 375 -26.16 -4.61 -16.32
CA ARG A 375 -27.01 -5.46 -17.15
C ARG A 375 -26.14 -6.36 -18.01
N ALA A 376 -26.74 -7.42 -18.55
CA ALA A 376 -26.08 -8.27 -19.54
C ALA A 376 -25.60 -7.38 -20.70
N CYS A 377 -24.33 -7.50 -21.05
CA CYS A 377 -23.77 -6.67 -22.08
C CYS A 377 -24.30 -7.11 -23.46
N PRO A 378 -24.93 -6.22 -24.24
CA PRO A 378 -25.35 -6.57 -25.60
C PRO A 378 -24.14 -6.82 -26.51
N ALA A 379 -24.34 -7.55 -27.59
CA ALA A 379 -23.31 -7.76 -28.60
C ALA A 379 -22.77 -6.42 -29.14
N GLY A 380 -21.45 -6.27 -29.16
CA GLY A 380 -20.77 -5.02 -29.52
C GLY A 380 -20.73 -3.94 -28.42
N GLY A 381 -21.30 -4.19 -27.25
CA GLY A 381 -21.19 -3.31 -26.08
C GLY A 381 -19.78 -3.26 -25.50
N ILE A 382 -19.53 -2.29 -24.61
CA ILE A 382 -18.23 -2.08 -23.94
C ILE A 382 -18.25 -2.83 -22.60
N PRO A 383 -17.74 -4.07 -22.51
CA PRO A 383 -17.83 -4.87 -21.29
C PRO A 383 -17.13 -4.17 -20.12
N LEU A 384 -17.80 -4.15 -18.97
CA LEU A 384 -17.23 -3.76 -17.70
C LEU A 384 -16.47 -4.93 -17.07
N GLY A 385 -17.04 -6.13 -17.13
CA GLY A 385 -16.54 -7.29 -16.41
C GLY A 385 -17.43 -8.51 -16.53
N VAL A 386 -17.19 -9.52 -15.69
CA VAL A 386 -17.93 -10.78 -15.66
C VAL A 386 -18.49 -11.04 -14.27
N VAL A 387 -19.74 -11.50 -14.18
CA VAL A 387 -20.39 -11.85 -12.91
C VAL A 387 -19.74 -13.08 -12.30
N VAL A 388 -19.43 -13.04 -11.01
CA VAL A 388 -18.85 -14.17 -10.27
C VAL A 388 -19.70 -14.55 -9.06
N GLU A 389 -19.73 -15.84 -8.69
CA GLU A 389 -20.51 -16.32 -7.54
C GLU A 389 -19.99 -15.79 -6.20
N ARG A 390 -18.66 -15.66 -6.08
CA ARG A 390 -18.00 -15.22 -4.85
C ARG A 390 -16.89 -14.24 -5.19
N ALA A 391 -16.97 -13.03 -4.63
CA ALA A 391 -15.79 -12.18 -4.49
C ALA A 391 -15.05 -12.54 -3.21
N ALA A 392 -13.77 -12.15 -3.15
CA ALA A 392 -13.00 -12.19 -1.92
C ALA A 392 -13.58 -11.30 -0.80
N VAL A 393 -14.54 -10.42 -1.11
CA VAL A 393 -15.18 -9.51 -0.17
C VAL A 393 -16.70 -9.50 -0.41
N GLU A 394 -17.49 -9.91 0.59
CA GLU A 394 -18.95 -9.83 0.58
C GLU A 394 -19.41 -8.48 1.15
N LEU A 395 -20.36 -7.80 0.47
CA LEU A 395 -20.81 -6.45 0.84
C LEU A 395 -22.34 -6.32 0.80
N GLY A 396 -23.08 -7.01 1.67
CA GLY A 396 -24.54 -6.85 1.89
C GLY A 396 -25.43 -7.72 0.98
N GLU A 397 -26.76 -7.63 1.09
CA GLU A 397 -27.73 -8.37 0.27
C GLU A 397 -28.10 -7.59 -1.03
N GLY A 398 -28.59 -8.29 -2.07
CA GLY A 398 -29.28 -7.67 -3.22
C GLY A 398 -28.47 -7.04 -4.36
N ALA A 399 -27.15 -7.23 -4.42
CA ALA A 399 -26.35 -6.77 -5.56
C ALA A 399 -25.29 -7.78 -6.02
N VAL A 400 -25.01 -7.72 -7.33
CA VAL A 400 -24.19 -8.68 -8.07
C VAL A 400 -22.73 -8.29 -7.98
N VAL A 401 -21.87 -9.31 -7.90
CA VAL A 401 -20.42 -9.16 -7.85
C VAL A 401 -19.86 -9.28 -9.26
N VAL A 402 -19.22 -8.22 -9.75
CA VAL A 402 -18.68 -8.14 -11.12
C VAL A 402 -17.16 -8.08 -11.05
N ALA A 403 -16.48 -9.11 -11.54
CA ALA A 403 -15.05 -9.14 -11.73
C ALA A 403 -14.63 -8.24 -12.91
N ILE A 404 -13.69 -7.31 -12.68
CA ILE A 404 -13.17 -6.36 -13.67
C ILE A 404 -11.70 -6.62 -14.04
N ALA A 405 -11.01 -7.50 -13.30
CA ALA A 405 -9.66 -7.97 -13.61
C ALA A 405 -9.44 -9.34 -12.98
N GLY A 406 -8.53 -10.15 -13.54
CA GLY A 406 -8.17 -11.47 -13.03
C GLY A 406 -8.66 -12.62 -13.89
N ILE A 407 -8.60 -13.85 -13.35
CA ILE A 407 -9.04 -15.06 -14.05
C ILE A 407 -10.45 -15.40 -13.62
N VAL A 408 -11.35 -15.51 -14.58
CA VAL A 408 -12.76 -15.81 -14.33
C VAL A 408 -13.29 -16.80 -15.34
N LYS A 409 -14.33 -17.51 -14.94
CA LYS A 409 -15.09 -18.38 -15.83
C LYS A 409 -16.22 -17.56 -16.45
N VAL A 410 -16.20 -17.41 -17.78
CA VAL A 410 -17.23 -16.68 -18.55
C VAL A 410 -18.10 -17.67 -19.31
N ARG A 411 -19.39 -17.38 -19.42
CA ARG A 411 -20.31 -18.15 -20.26
C ARG A 411 -20.01 -17.87 -21.73
N VAL A 412 -19.90 -18.89 -22.57
CA VAL A 412 -19.56 -18.72 -24.00
C VAL A 412 -20.58 -19.33 -24.92
N THR A 413 -20.69 -18.78 -26.13
CA THR A 413 -21.50 -19.33 -27.21
C THR A 413 -20.60 -19.80 -28.36
N GLY A 414 -20.73 -21.07 -28.75
CA GLY A 414 -19.91 -21.68 -29.80
C GLY A 414 -18.52 -22.11 -29.34
N ALA A 415 -17.71 -22.56 -30.30
CA ALA A 415 -16.35 -23.01 -30.04
C ALA A 415 -15.41 -21.83 -29.80
N VAL A 416 -14.58 -21.91 -28.76
CA VAL A 416 -13.61 -20.89 -28.37
C VAL A 416 -12.20 -21.46 -28.46
N PRO A 417 -11.33 -20.98 -29.37
CA PRO A 417 -9.92 -21.36 -29.37
C PRO A 417 -9.17 -20.85 -28.14
N ALA A 418 -8.17 -21.60 -27.68
CA ALA A 418 -7.23 -21.09 -26.67
C ALA A 418 -6.52 -19.84 -27.19
N GLY A 419 -6.40 -18.80 -26.36
CA GLY A 419 -5.80 -17.52 -26.73
C GLY A 419 -6.69 -16.59 -27.55
N ALA A 420 -7.93 -16.98 -27.86
CA ALA A 420 -8.88 -16.12 -28.58
C ALA A 420 -9.30 -14.92 -27.71
N VAL A 421 -9.32 -13.75 -28.34
CA VAL A 421 -9.92 -12.54 -27.75
C VAL A 421 -11.42 -12.69 -27.78
N LEU A 422 -12.07 -12.52 -26.63
CA LEU A 422 -13.52 -12.61 -26.51
C LEU A 422 -14.15 -11.24 -26.42
N GLU A 423 -15.29 -11.08 -27.07
CA GLU A 423 -16.19 -9.93 -26.97
C GLU A 423 -17.53 -10.34 -26.35
N ALA A 424 -18.36 -9.36 -25.98
CA ALA A 424 -19.72 -9.62 -25.52
C ALA A 424 -20.57 -10.23 -26.65
N GLY A 425 -21.22 -11.36 -26.35
CA GLY A 425 -22.19 -12.04 -27.20
C GLY A 425 -23.62 -11.81 -26.73
N GLU A 426 -24.57 -12.54 -27.32
CA GLU A 426 -25.98 -12.41 -26.97
C GLU A 426 -26.26 -12.89 -25.53
N GLY A 427 -27.21 -12.20 -24.87
CA GLY A 427 -27.71 -12.56 -23.56
C GLY A 427 -26.67 -12.49 -22.42
N GLY A 428 -25.52 -11.82 -22.60
CA GLY A 428 -24.44 -11.78 -21.62
C GLY A 428 -23.43 -12.93 -21.76
N SER A 429 -23.50 -13.74 -22.82
CA SER A 429 -22.42 -14.66 -23.15
C SER A 429 -21.20 -13.92 -23.71
N ALA A 430 -20.08 -14.62 -23.88
CA ALA A 430 -18.92 -14.16 -24.62
C ALA A 430 -18.71 -15.02 -25.88
N ARG A 431 -18.15 -14.43 -26.92
CA ARG A 431 -17.81 -15.13 -28.17
C ARG A 431 -16.48 -14.62 -28.73
N PRO A 432 -15.76 -15.42 -29.54
CA PRO A 432 -14.57 -14.92 -30.24
C PRO A 432 -14.96 -13.78 -31.19
N GLY A 433 -14.20 -12.69 -31.19
CA GLY A 433 -14.45 -11.54 -32.05
C GLY A 433 -13.40 -10.43 -31.93
N GLU A 434 -13.52 -9.43 -32.80
CA GLU A 434 -12.58 -8.29 -32.90
C GLU A 434 -13.11 -7.02 -32.22
N GLY A 435 -14.28 -7.07 -31.59
CA GLY A 435 -14.90 -5.96 -30.89
C GLY A 435 -14.28 -5.65 -29.53
N PRO A 436 -15.00 -4.87 -28.69
CA PRO A 436 -14.51 -4.52 -27.36
C PRO A 436 -14.24 -5.76 -26.50
N SER A 437 -12.97 -6.05 -26.26
CA SER A 437 -12.52 -7.26 -25.55
C SER A 437 -13.01 -7.32 -24.10
N VAL A 438 -13.63 -8.44 -23.73
CA VAL A 438 -13.89 -8.86 -22.34
C VAL A 438 -12.59 -9.40 -21.72
N GLY A 439 -11.83 -10.16 -22.50
CA GLY A 439 -10.61 -10.82 -22.07
C GLY A 439 -10.12 -11.82 -23.13
N ARG A 440 -9.16 -12.66 -22.74
CA ARG A 440 -8.57 -13.69 -23.61
C ARG A 440 -8.77 -15.09 -23.01
N ALA A 441 -9.20 -16.04 -23.82
CA ALA A 441 -9.41 -17.42 -23.40
C ALA A 441 -8.10 -18.11 -23.02
N LEU A 442 -8.06 -18.76 -21.85
CA LEU A 442 -6.88 -19.47 -21.35
C LEU A 442 -6.81 -20.91 -21.88
N ALA A 443 -7.97 -21.49 -22.20
CA ALA A 443 -8.11 -22.83 -22.74
C ALA A 443 -9.10 -22.85 -23.91
N ALA A 444 -9.02 -23.89 -24.73
CA ALA A 444 -10.03 -24.11 -25.76
C ALA A 444 -11.32 -24.64 -25.14
N ALA A 445 -12.47 -24.20 -25.63
CA ALA A 445 -13.78 -24.70 -25.26
C ALA A 445 -14.53 -25.19 -26.50
N GLY A 446 -15.15 -26.36 -26.39
CA GLY A 446 -15.99 -26.91 -27.45
C GLY A 446 -17.32 -26.15 -27.55
N PRO A 447 -18.10 -26.35 -28.63
CA PRO A 447 -19.38 -25.68 -28.83
C PRO A 447 -20.39 -25.92 -27.69
N ASP A 448 -20.28 -27.06 -26.99
CA ASP A 448 -21.18 -27.47 -25.92
C ASP A 448 -20.62 -27.24 -24.50
N SER A 449 -19.43 -26.66 -24.37
CA SER A 449 -18.79 -26.46 -23.06
C SER A 449 -19.53 -25.46 -22.16
N GLY A 450 -20.32 -24.56 -22.77
CA GLY A 450 -21.13 -23.54 -22.09
C GLY A 450 -20.34 -22.45 -21.33
N SER A 451 -19.05 -22.65 -21.07
CA SER A 451 -18.19 -21.71 -20.35
C SER A 451 -16.70 -21.97 -20.63
N VAL A 452 -15.88 -20.93 -20.45
CA VAL A 452 -14.42 -21.01 -20.57
C VAL A 452 -13.74 -20.12 -19.54
N GLU A 453 -12.54 -20.50 -19.09
CA GLU A 453 -11.71 -19.62 -18.27
C GLU A 453 -11.02 -18.57 -19.14
N ILE A 454 -11.13 -17.31 -18.72
CA ILE A 454 -10.53 -16.17 -19.40
C ILE A 454 -9.68 -15.36 -18.45
N LEU A 455 -8.69 -14.69 -19.02
CA LEU A 455 -8.00 -13.56 -18.43
C LEU A 455 -8.77 -12.27 -18.75
N LEU A 456 -9.35 -11.62 -17.75
CA LEU A 456 -9.93 -10.29 -17.91
C LEU A 456 -8.82 -9.26 -18.08
N HIS A 457 -8.96 -8.41 -19.09
CA HIS A 457 -8.07 -7.27 -19.27
C HIS A 457 -8.55 -6.14 -18.36
N ALA A 458 -7.67 -5.64 -17.49
CA ALA A 458 -7.96 -4.42 -16.74
C ALA A 458 -8.08 -3.25 -17.74
N ARG A 459 -9.25 -2.61 -17.78
CA ARG A 459 -9.52 -1.45 -18.64
C ARG A 459 -9.25 -0.14 -17.92
#